data_AF-K7AEL6-F1
#
_entry.id   AF-K7AEL6-F1
#
_cell.length_a   1.000
_cell.length_b   1.000
_cell.length_c   1.000
_cell.angle_alpha   90.00
_cell.angle_beta   90.00
_cell.angle_gamma   90.00
#
_symmetry.space_group_name_H-M   'P 1'
#
loop_
_entity.id
_entity.type
_entity.pdbx_description
1 polymer ?
#
loop_
_entity_poly.entity_id
_entity_poly.type
_entity_poly.pdbx_seq_one_letter_code
_entity_poly.pdbx_strand_id
1 'polypeptide(L)'
;MAGDFADGPVIFGYGKHTPVQQDMKLEKSVELKVVFDVSQANKDGGLNRGYDSVARFLNMHVANGVPIENIHLAIVVHGSATNEMRNDKAYKAKYAKENPNMELLSRLLKNGVQIVQCGQSAAYYQLANQDMIQGVDMALSAMTAHAILAQNGYSQNPF
;
A
#
# COMPACT_ATOMS: atom_id res chain seq x y z
N MET A 1 11.38 -19.41 -20.03
CA MET A 1 10.22 -18.64 -20.51
C MET A 1 9.77 -17.75 -19.36
N ALA A 2 9.53 -16.46 -19.59
CA ALA A 2 8.95 -15.61 -18.55
C ALA A 2 7.56 -16.18 -18.22
N GLY A 3 7.30 -16.52 -16.96
CA GLY A 3 6.01 -17.04 -16.55
C GLY A 3 4.93 -15.96 -16.69
N ASP A 4 3.74 -16.35 -17.14
CA ASP A 4 2.60 -15.43 -17.18
C ASP A 4 2.27 -14.96 -15.77
N PHE A 5 2.05 -13.65 -15.61
CA PHE A 5 1.64 -13.05 -14.35
C PHE A 5 0.15 -13.31 -14.12
N ALA A 6 -0.17 -13.96 -13.00
CA ALA A 6 -1.53 -14.32 -12.62
C ALA A 6 -1.96 -13.57 -11.34
N ASP A 7 -3.27 -13.52 -11.12
CA ASP A 7 -3.84 -12.98 -9.88
C ASP A 7 -3.43 -13.83 -8.68
N GLY A 8 -3.38 -13.19 -7.51
CA GLY A 8 -3.07 -13.87 -6.26
C GLY A 8 -4.29 -14.25 -5.42
N PRO A 9 -4.06 -15.05 -4.37
CA PRO A 9 -5.14 -15.64 -3.57
C PRO A 9 -5.83 -14.65 -2.62
N VAL A 10 -5.23 -13.48 -2.34
CA VAL A 10 -5.71 -12.55 -1.31
C VAL A 10 -6.36 -11.32 -1.92
N ILE A 11 -5.61 -10.56 -2.72
CA ILE A 11 -6.09 -9.35 -3.38
C ILE A 11 -6.31 -9.67 -4.86
N PHE A 12 -7.45 -10.29 -5.18
CA PHE A 12 -7.79 -10.65 -6.55
C PHE A 12 -7.92 -9.42 -7.46
N GLY A 13 -7.39 -9.50 -8.69
CA GLY A 13 -7.40 -8.42 -9.69
C GLY A 13 -6.24 -7.41 -9.55
N TYR A 14 -5.46 -7.49 -8.47
CA TYR A 14 -4.31 -6.63 -8.20
C TYR A 14 -3.11 -7.47 -7.79
N GLY A 15 -1.93 -6.86 -7.80
CA GLY A 15 -0.73 -7.48 -7.26
C GLY A 15 -0.39 -8.79 -7.97
N LYS A 16 -0.53 -8.83 -9.30
CA LYS A 16 -0.24 -10.03 -10.07
C LYS A 16 1.20 -10.50 -9.84
N HIS A 17 1.40 -11.80 -9.79
CA HIS A 17 2.69 -12.43 -9.54
C HIS A 17 2.81 -13.70 -10.39
N THR A 18 3.99 -14.30 -10.42
CA THR A 18 4.22 -15.55 -11.14
C THR A 18 5.10 -16.47 -10.29
N PRO A 19 4.96 -17.81 -10.41
CA PRO A 19 5.87 -18.74 -9.73
C PRO A 19 7.32 -18.51 -10.14
N VAL A 20 8.24 -18.61 -9.18
CA VAL A 20 9.68 -18.48 -9.41
C VAL A 20 10.44 -19.62 -8.73
N GLN A 21 11.54 -20.06 -9.33
CA GLN A 21 12.51 -20.91 -8.65
C GLN A 21 13.31 -20.04 -7.66
N GLN A 22 13.42 -20.51 -6.42
CA GLN A 22 14.07 -19.77 -5.33
C GLN A 22 15.37 -20.47 -4.90
N ASP A 23 16.49 -19.75 -4.96
CA ASP A 23 17.75 -20.18 -4.32
C ASP A 23 17.81 -19.71 -2.86
N MET A 24 17.35 -18.48 -2.60
CA MET A 24 17.06 -17.97 -1.26
C MET A 24 15.64 -18.40 -0.86
N LYS A 25 15.54 -19.49 -0.10
CA LYS A 25 14.25 -20.08 0.25
C LYS A 25 13.47 -19.19 1.22
N LEU A 26 12.20 -19.01 0.92
CA LEU A 26 11.23 -18.42 1.84
C LEU A 26 10.80 -19.46 2.89
N GLU A 27 11.17 -19.22 4.14
CA GLU A 27 10.67 -20.01 5.26
C GLU A 27 9.19 -19.70 5.50
N LYS A 28 8.35 -20.72 5.60
CA LYS A 28 6.88 -20.52 5.71
C LYS A 28 6.45 -19.91 7.03
N SER A 29 7.25 -20.10 8.09
CA SER A 29 6.99 -19.55 9.42
C SER A 29 7.59 -18.15 9.64
N VAL A 30 8.09 -17.50 8.58
CA VAL A 30 8.65 -16.15 8.69
C VAL A 30 7.58 -15.15 9.12
N GLU A 31 7.97 -14.20 9.97
CA GLU A 31 7.19 -13.03 10.34
C GLU A 31 7.68 -11.83 9.52
N LEU A 32 6.80 -11.24 8.71
CA LEU A 32 7.13 -10.16 7.79
C LEU A 32 6.43 -8.88 8.22
N LYS A 33 7.18 -7.95 8.82
CA LYS A 33 6.74 -6.59 9.10
C LYS A 33 7.39 -5.63 8.12
N VAL A 34 6.63 -5.15 7.14
CA VAL A 34 7.18 -4.38 6.02
C VAL A 34 6.39 -3.09 5.80
N VAL A 35 7.10 -1.96 5.72
CA VAL A 35 6.52 -0.67 5.37
C VAL A 35 6.95 -0.25 3.97
N PHE A 36 6.00 0.18 3.15
CA PHE A 36 6.22 0.73 1.82
C PHE A 36 6.09 2.25 1.86
N ASP A 37 7.00 2.95 1.19
CA ASP A 37 6.96 4.41 1.04
C ASP A 37 6.37 4.78 -0.34
N VAL A 38 5.26 5.53 -0.35
CA VAL A 38 4.61 5.98 -1.59
C VAL A 38 4.55 7.50 -1.59
N SER A 39 5.44 8.12 -2.38
CA SER A 39 5.63 9.58 -2.42
C SER A 39 5.05 10.25 -3.67
N GLN A 40 4.81 9.48 -4.74
CA GLN A 40 4.37 10.01 -6.03
C GLN A 40 3.03 9.42 -6.43
N ALA A 41 2.09 10.29 -6.80
CA ALA A 41 0.87 9.88 -7.48
C ALA A 41 1.18 9.30 -8.87
N ASN A 42 0.32 8.45 -9.39
CA ASN A 42 0.45 7.99 -10.77
C ASN A 42 0.30 9.17 -11.74
N LYS A 43 1.30 9.39 -12.61
CA LYS A 43 1.34 10.49 -13.59
C LYS A 43 0.17 10.46 -14.57
N ASP A 44 -0.28 9.27 -14.96
CA ASP A 44 -1.37 9.06 -15.90
C ASP A 44 -2.74 9.10 -15.19
N GLY A 45 -2.73 9.26 -13.86
CA GLY A 45 -3.92 9.29 -13.03
C GLY A 45 -4.71 7.99 -13.05
N GLY A 46 -4.02 6.87 -13.28
CA GLY A 46 -4.51 5.50 -13.13
C GLY A 46 -4.03 4.86 -11.82
N LEU A 47 -4.05 3.53 -11.75
CA LEU A 47 -3.65 2.76 -10.56
C LEU A 47 -2.19 3.02 -10.20
N ASN A 48 -1.90 3.41 -8.96
CA ASN A 48 -0.55 3.62 -8.48
C ASN A 48 0.16 2.28 -8.26
N ARG A 49 1.33 2.14 -8.89
CA ARG A 49 2.16 0.92 -8.80
C ARG A 49 2.66 0.66 -7.39
N GLY A 50 2.84 1.67 -6.55
CA GLY A 50 3.25 1.50 -5.15
C GLY A 50 2.21 0.69 -4.36
N TYR A 51 0.92 0.99 -4.53
CA TYR A 51 -0.15 0.21 -3.88
C TYR A 51 -0.27 -1.19 -4.49
N ASP A 52 -0.11 -1.33 -5.81
CA ASP A 52 -0.13 -2.64 -6.48
C ASP A 52 1.03 -3.54 -6.02
N SER A 53 2.21 -2.98 -5.77
CA SER A 53 3.35 -3.69 -5.20
C SER A 53 3.05 -4.24 -3.81
N VAL A 54 2.31 -3.51 -2.97
CA VAL A 54 1.89 -4.00 -1.64
C VAL A 54 0.94 -5.19 -1.78
N ALA A 55 -0.04 -5.10 -2.68
CA ALA A 55 -0.92 -6.23 -3.00
C ALA A 55 -0.13 -7.43 -3.55
N ARG A 56 0.87 -7.18 -4.39
CA ARG A 56 1.76 -8.22 -4.94
C ARG A 56 2.57 -8.90 -3.84
N PHE A 57 3.09 -8.13 -2.89
CA PHE A 57 3.82 -8.66 -1.75
C PHE A 57 2.93 -9.60 -0.96
N LEU A 58 1.73 -9.19 -0.58
CA LEU A 58 0.79 -10.03 0.16
C LEU A 58 0.43 -11.31 -0.62
N ASN A 59 0.05 -11.15 -1.89
CA ASN A 59 -0.31 -12.26 -2.77
C ASN A 59 0.81 -13.29 -2.94
N MET A 60 2.05 -12.83 -3.22
CA MET A 60 3.15 -13.75 -3.50
C MET A 60 3.56 -14.55 -2.26
N HIS A 61 3.56 -13.94 -1.08
CA HIS A 61 4.00 -14.62 0.15
C HIS A 61 2.96 -15.66 0.60
N VAL A 62 1.68 -15.32 0.53
CA VAL A 62 0.60 -16.29 0.79
C VAL A 62 0.60 -17.42 -0.23
N ALA A 63 0.81 -17.12 -1.52
CA ALA A 63 0.92 -18.15 -2.56
C ALA A 63 2.12 -19.09 -2.35
N ASN A 64 3.14 -18.66 -1.62
CA ASN A 64 4.30 -19.49 -1.24
C ASN A 64 4.17 -20.12 0.16
N GLY A 65 2.99 -20.02 0.78
CA GLY A 65 2.64 -20.72 2.01
C GLY A 65 3.01 -20.01 3.31
N VAL A 66 3.32 -18.71 3.27
CA VAL A 66 3.38 -17.89 4.48
C VAL A 66 1.95 -17.62 4.96
N PRO A 67 1.60 -17.93 6.21
CA PRO A 67 0.29 -17.61 6.77
C PRO A 67 0.03 -16.10 6.69
N ILE A 68 -1.21 -15.70 6.37
CA ILE A 68 -1.55 -14.28 6.21
C ILE A 68 -1.38 -13.51 7.52
N GLU A 69 -1.60 -14.17 8.66
CA GLU A 69 -1.42 -13.63 10.00
C GLU A 69 0.03 -13.27 10.33
N ASN A 70 1.01 -13.83 9.61
CA ASN A 70 2.43 -13.53 9.77
C ASN A 70 2.90 -12.37 8.88
N ILE A 71 2.00 -11.77 8.10
CA ILE A 71 2.33 -10.70 7.14
C ILE A 71 1.68 -9.41 7.60
N HIS A 72 2.48 -8.49 8.13
CA HIS A 72 2.05 -7.19 8.59
C HIS A 72 2.61 -6.09 7.67
N LEU A 73 1.72 -5.45 6.93
CA LEU A 73 2.10 -4.43 5.95
C LEU A 73 1.63 -3.05 6.39
N ALA A 74 2.47 -2.06 6.13
CA ALA A 74 2.12 -0.66 6.25
C ALA A 74 2.46 0.09 4.95
N ILE A 75 1.71 1.14 4.67
CA ILE A 75 1.98 2.08 3.59
C ILE A 75 2.09 3.47 4.22
N VAL A 76 3.23 4.13 4.04
CA VAL A 76 3.39 5.53 4.40
C VAL A 76 3.27 6.37 3.14
N VAL A 77 2.26 7.23 3.10
CA VAL A 77 1.94 8.07 1.93
C VAL A 77 2.35 9.50 2.19
N HIS A 78 3.08 10.10 1.24
CA HIS A 78 3.46 11.51 1.27
C HIS A 78 3.63 12.08 -0.14
N GLY A 79 4.13 13.31 -0.23
CA GLY A 79 4.32 13.96 -1.52
C GLY A 79 3.03 14.02 -2.34
N SER A 80 3.14 13.90 -3.66
CA SER A 80 1.98 14.05 -4.55
C SER A 80 0.96 12.92 -4.42
N ALA A 81 1.38 11.75 -3.91
CA ALA A 81 0.49 10.61 -3.62
C ALA A 81 -0.58 10.95 -2.56
N THR A 82 -0.37 11.99 -1.76
CA THR A 82 -1.38 12.54 -0.83
C THR A 82 -2.75 12.78 -1.50
N ASN A 83 -2.75 13.17 -2.78
CA ASN A 83 -4.02 13.41 -3.48
C ASN A 83 -4.82 12.14 -3.75
N GLU A 84 -4.17 10.97 -3.75
CA GLU A 84 -4.81 9.66 -3.93
C GLU A 84 -5.43 9.12 -2.64
N MET A 85 -5.12 9.72 -1.48
CA MET A 85 -5.74 9.39 -0.18
C MET A 85 -7.08 10.09 0.06
N ARG A 86 -7.56 10.88 -0.91
CA ARG A 86 -8.89 11.50 -0.86
C ARG A 86 -9.98 10.44 -1.00
N ASN A 87 -11.03 10.56 -0.18
CA ASN A 87 -12.24 9.78 -0.40
C ASN A 87 -12.91 10.14 -1.74
N ASP A 88 -13.85 9.32 -2.21
CA ASP A 88 -14.46 9.50 -3.54
C ASP A 88 -15.04 10.89 -3.76
N LYS A 89 -15.74 11.43 -2.75
CA LYS A 89 -16.33 12.78 -2.81
C LYS A 89 -15.25 13.85 -3.01
N ALA A 90 -14.20 13.83 -2.17
CA ALA A 90 -13.13 14.81 -2.22
C ALA A 90 -12.24 14.65 -3.47
N TYR A 91 -12.02 13.42 -3.94
CA TYR A 91 -11.25 13.16 -5.15
C TYR A 91 -12.02 13.62 -6.39
N LYS A 92 -13.31 13.26 -6.50
CA LYS A 92 -14.17 13.67 -7.60
C LYS A 92 -14.36 15.18 -7.68
N ALA A 93 -14.49 15.86 -6.54
CA ALA A 93 -14.54 17.32 -6.50
C ALA A 93 -13.26 17.98 -7.04
N LYS A 94 -12.10 17.35 -6.84
CA LYS A 94 -10.80 17.88 -7.28
C LYS A 94 -10.45 17.54 -8.73
N TYR A 95 -10.77 16.32 -9.17
CA TYR A 95 -10.30 15.76 -10.44
C TYR A 95 -11.40 15.47 -11.46
N ALA A 96 -12.68 15.69 -11.10
CA ALA A 96 -13.84 15.39 -11.94
C ALA A 96 -13.93 13.93 -12.42
N LYS A 97 -13.29 13.00 -11.71
CA LYS A 97 -13.30 11.56 -11.98
C LYS A 97 -13.22 10.76 -10.69
N GLU A 98 -13.52 9.47 -10.76
CA GLU A 98 -13.38 8.56 -9.62
C GLU A 98 -11.90 8.32 -9.27
N ASN A 99 -11.63 8.00 -7.99
CA ASN A 99 -10.27 7.68 -7.55
C ASN A 99 -9.88 6.27 -8.05
N PRO A 100 -8.91 6.12 -8.96
CA PRO A 100 -8.55 4.82 -9.54
C PRO A 100 -7.95 3.85 -8.51
N ASN A 101 -7.52 4.36 -7.35
CA ASN A 101 -6.91 3.57 -6.30
C ASN A 101 -7.90 3.12 -5.22
N MET A 102 -9.12 3.66 -5.20
CA MET A 102 -10.07 3.48 -4.08
C MET A 102 -10.35 2.00 -3.80
N GLU A 103 -10.62 1.22 -4.85
CA GLU A 103 -10.93 -0.19 -4.70
C GLU A 103 -9.74 -0.98 -4.12
N LEU A 104 -8.54 -0.77 -4.66
CA LEU A 104 -7.33 -1.43 -4.16
C LEU A 104 -7.03 -1.04 -2.70
N LEU A 105 -7.02 0.25 -2.38
CA LEU A 105 -6.76 0.73 -1.02
C LEU A 105 -7.79 0.18 -0.02
N SER A 106 -9.06 0.12 -0.41
CA SER A 106 -10.11 -0.48 0.40
C SER A 106 -9.88 -1.98 0.64
N ARG A 107 -9.43 -2.72 -0.38
CA ARG A 107 -9.09 -4.14 -0.25
C ARG A 107 -7.86 -4.35 0.65
N LEU A 108 -6.84 -3.49 0.55
CA LEU A 108 -5.66 -3.52 1.41
C LEU A 108 -6.03 -3.29 2.88
N LEU A 109 -6.82 -2.23 3.16
CA LEU A 109 -7.32 -1.94 4.51
C LEU A 109 -8.13 -3.12 5.09
N LYS A 110 -9.02 -3.72 4.28
CA LYS A 110 -9.80 -4.91 4.69
C LYS A 110 -8.94 -6.13 5.01
N ASN A 111 -7.74 -6.23 4.44
CA ASN A 111 -6.77 -7.30 4.71
C ASN A 111 -5.72 -6.89 5.76
N GLY A 112 -6.01 -5.87 6.57
CA GLY A 112 -5.17 -5.49 7.71
C GLY A 112 -3.93 -4.67 7.37
N VAL A 113 -3.80 -4.20 6.12
CA VAL A 113 -2.71 -3.27 5.75
C VAL A 113 -2.97 -1.92 6.38
N GLN A 114 -2.03 -1.44 7.20
CA GLN A 114 -2.09 -0.09 7.77
C GLN A 114 -1.74 0.94 6.70
N ILE A 115 -2.50 2.03 6.59
CA ILE A 115 -2.20 3.11 5.65
C ILE A 115 -2.09 4.41 6.45
N VAL A 116 -0.94 5.07 6.36
CA VAL A 116 -0.59 6.26 7.14
C VAL A 116 -0.25 7.42 6.21
N GLN A 117 -1.07 8.46 6.23
CA GLN A 117 -0.85 9.71 5.53
C GLN A 117 0.08 10.63 6.33
N CYS A 118 1.07 11.20 5.65
CA CYS A 118 1.90 12.28 6.15
C CYS A 118 1.09 13.57 6.37
N GLY A 119 0.99 14.03 7.62
CA GLY A 119 0.28 15.27 7.98
C GLY A 119 0.88 16.53 7.34
N GLN A 120 2.21 16.63 7.22
CA GLN A 120 2.84 17.78 6.55
C GLN A 120 2.46 17.86 5.06
N SER A 121 2.43 16.72 4.36
CA SER A 121 1.98 16.68 2.97
C SER A 121 0.47 16.92 2.86
N ALA A 122 -0.33 16.37 3.79
CA ALA A 122 -1.77 16.61 3.84
C ALA A 122 -2.08 18.11 4.01
N ALA A 123 -1.37 18.81 4.88
CA ALA A 123 -1.48 20.26 5.05
C ALA A 123 -1.14 21.00 3.75
N TYR A 124 0.00 20.67 3.11
CA TYR A 124 0.40 21.28 1.84
C TYR A 124 -0.64 21.07 0.72
N TYR A 125 -1.22 19.88 0.61
CA TYR A 125 -2.23 19.55 -0.39
C TYR A 125 -3.67 19.85 0.03
N GLN A 126 -3.89 20.51 1.17
CA GLN A 126 -5.20 20.85 1.71
C GLN A 126 -6.12 19.62 1.80
N LEU A 127 -5.65 18.57 2.47
CA LEU A 127 -6.39 17.35 2.75
C LEU A 127 -6.71 17.29 4.25
N ALA A 128 -7.98 17.48 4.60
CA ALA A 128 -8.46 17.32 5.96
C ALA A 128 -8.77 15.85 6.28
N ASN A 129 -8.74 15.47 7.56
CA ASN A 129 -8.99 14.08 7.99
C ASN A 129 -10.33 13.53 7.50
N GLN A 130 -11.40 14.34 7.53
CA GLN A 130 -12.74 13.97 7.07
C GLN A 130 -12.83 13.73 5.56
N ASP A 131 -11.87 14.24 4.79
CA ASP A 131 -11.80 14.10 3.34
C ASP A 131 -10.91 12.92 2.92
N MET A 132 -10.32 12.20 3.87
CA MET A 132 -9.51 11.01 3.60
C MET A 132 -10.38 9.77 3.43
N ILE A 133 -9.81 8.77 2.76
CA ILE A 133 -10.35 7.40 2.73
C ILE A 133 -10.51 6.90 4.17
N GLN A 134 -11.68 6.31 4.46
CA GLN A 134 -11.96 5.76 5.79
C GLN A 134 -10.96 4.64 6.12
N GLY A 135 -10.36 4.71 7.31
CA GLY A 135 -9.34 3.76 7.77
C GLY A 135 -7.89 4.18 7.48
N VAL A 136 -7.67 5.29 6.76
CA VAL A 136 -6.35 5.92 6.64
C VAL A 136 -6.07 6.75 7.89
N ASP A 137 -4.96 6.47 8.56
CA ASP A 137 -4.48 7.26 9.70
C ASP A 137 -3.68 8.47 9.22
N MET A 138 -3.73 9.57 9.98
CA MET A 138 -2.83 10.71 9.75
C MET A 138 -1.75 10.75 10.82
N ALA A 139 -0.48 10.73 10.40
CA ALA A 139 0.67 10.95 11.28
C ALA A 139 1.15 12.42 11.21
N LEU A 140 2.00 12.83 12.16
CA LEU A 140 2.65 14.15 12.14
C LEU A 140 3.40 14.40 10.81
N SER A 141 4.14 13.40 10.35
CA SER A 141 4.85 13.38 9.08
C SER A 141 5.13 11.94 8.65
N ALA A 142 5.48 11.72 7.37
CA ALA A 142 5.99 10.43 6.92
C ALA A 142 7.24 9.99 7.68
N MET A 143 8.14 10.93 8.00
CA MET A 143 9.35 10.65 8.78
C MET A 143 8.99 10.08 10.15
N THR A 144 8.00 10.68 10.82
CA THR A 144 7.50 10.21 12.12
C THR A 144 6.84 8.83 12.00
N ALA A 145 6.03 8.62 10.96
CA ALA A 145 5.38 7.33 10.72
C ALA A 145 6.41 6.21 10.52
N HIS A 146 7.41 6.42 9.66
CA HIS A 146 8.49 5.46 9.44
C HIS A 146 9.30 5.20 10.71
N ALA A 147 9.64 6.23 11.49
CA ALA A 147 10.37 6.06 12.74
C ALA A 147 9.61 5.21 13.76
N ILE A 148 8.29 5.42 13.90
CA ILE A 148 7.43 4.62 14.78
C ILE A 148 7.30 3.19 14.27
N LEU A 149 7.06 2.99 12.97
CA LEU A 149 6.95 1.66 12.37
C LEU A 149 8.26 0.87 12.53
N ALA A 150 9.41 1.53 12.33
CA ALA A 150 10.72 0.91 12.55
C ALA A 150 10.91 0.48 14.03
N GLN A 151 10.51 1.32 15.00
CA GLN A 151 10.50 0.95 16.42
C GLN A 151 9.59 -0.26 16.72
N ASN A 152 8.52 -0.43 15.93
CA ASN A 152 7.60 -1.57 16.02
C ASN A 152 8.08 -2.81 15.21
N GLY A 153 9.31 -2.78 14.72
CA GLY A 153 9.96 -3.90 14.03
C GLY A 153 9.69 -3.98 12.53
N TYR A 154 9.13 -2.92 11.92
CA TYR A 154 8.97 -2.88 10.46
C TYR A 154 10.30 -2.57 9.78
N SER A 155 10.61 -3.31 8.72
CA SER A 155 11.65 -2.94 7.76
C SER A 155 11.03 -2.16 6.61
N GLN A 156 11.75 -1.14 6.11
CA GLN A 156 11.31 -0.41 4.93
C GLN A 156 11.64 -1.19 3.67
N ASN A 157 10.63 -1.43 2.82
CA ASN A 157 10.86 -1.87 1.44
C ASN A 157 11.13 -0.63 0.56
N PRO A 158 12.30 -0.54 -0.09
CA PRO A 158 12.69 0.66 -0.82
C PRO A 158 12.07 0.80 -2.22
N PHE A 159 11.22 -0.13 -2.69
CA PHE A 159 10.62 -0.10 -4.04
C PHE A 159 9.20 -0.65 -4.14
#